data_AF-A0A9J6DX09-F1
#
_entry.id   AF-A0A9J6DX09-F1
#
_cell.length_a   1.000
_cell.length_b   1.000
_cell.length_c   1.000
_cell.angle_alpha   90.00
_cell.angle_beta   90.00
_cell.angle_gamma   90.00
#
_symmetry.space_group_name_H-M   'P 1'
#
loop_
_entity.id
_entity.type
_entity.pdbx_description
1 polymer ?
#
loop_
_entity_poly.entity_id
_entity_poly.type
_entity_poly.pdbx_seq_one_letter_code
_entity_poly.pdbx_strand_id
1 'polypeptide(L)'
;MRENHLPIPIEEAFFSVVSLQWPLPSQSVRGTEQPRLKGMEQFTGEQVFFMTMCLSLCQEDGPLRSSPPCNAAVRNFAPFATAFNCSRRSAMNPAKKCHLLAGQ
;
A
#
# COMPACT_ATOMS: atom_id res chain seq x y z
N MET A 1 30.35 -28.12 1.02
CA MET A 1 30.43 -26.65 0.91
C MET A 1 29.01 -26.13 0.91
N ARG A 2 28.59 -25.45 1.99
CA ARG A 2 27.24 -24.87 2.09
C ARG A 2 27.26 -23.52 1.38
N GLU A 3 26.46 -23.38 0.32
CA GLU A 3 26.16 -22.09 -0.27
C GLU A 3 25.42 -21.23 0.76
N ASN A 4 26.09 -20.15 1.18
CA ASN A 4 25.49 -19.09 1.97
C ASN A 4 24.54 -18.30 1.05
N HIS A 5 23.27 -18.70 1.00
CA HIS A 5 22.21 -17.86 0.48
C HIS A 5 21.98 -16.74 1.50
N LEU A 6 22.71 -15.64 1.31
CA LEU A 6 22.52 -14.42 2.06
C LEU A 6 21.09 -13.90 1.76
N PRO A 7 20.26 -13.62 2.77
CA PRO A 7 18.91 -13.13 2.53
C PRO A 7 19.00 -11.80 1.80
N ILE A 8 18.29 -11.70 0.67
CA ILE A 8 18.18 -10.48 -0.11
C ILE A 8 17.59 -9.39 0.82
N PRO A 9 18.24 -8.23 0.96
CA PRO A 9 17.73 -7.15 1.81
C PRO A 9 16.34 -6.73 1.34
N ILE A 10 15.43 -6.54 2.29
CA ILE A 10 14.00 -6.31 2.08
C ILE A 10 13.75 -5.10 1.15
N GLU A 11 14.66 -4.12 1.15
CA GLU A 11 14.61 -2.95 0.27
C GLU A 11 14.72 -3.32 -1.22
N GLU A 12 15.56 -4.30 -1.57
CA GLU A 12 15.74 -4.76 -2.96
C GLU A 12 14.56 -5.63 -3.42
N ALA A 13 13.93 -6.37 -2.49
CA ALA A 13 12.70 -7.10 -2.77
C ALA A 13 11.53 -6.14 -3.02
N PHE A 14 11.46 -5.04 -2.26
CA PHE A 14 10.45 -4.01 -2.44
C PHE A 14 10.65 -3.24 -3.75
N PHE A 15 11.89 -2.85 -4.07
CA PHE A 15 12.20 -2.23 -5.35
C PHE A 15 11.95 -3.17 -6.54
N SER A 16 12.27 -4.46 -6.43
CA SER A 16 11.96 -5.44 -7.48
C SER A 16 10.46 -5.64 -7.66
N VAL A 17 9.69 -5.78 -6.57
CA VAL A 17 8.22 -5.93 -6.65
C VAL A 17 7.58 -4.63 -7.15
N VAL A 18 7.99 -3.46 -6.67
CA VAL A 18 7.43 -2.18 -7.11
C VAL A 18 7.83 -1.85 -8.55
N SER A 19 9.05 -2.16 -8.97
CA SER A 19 9.51 -1.92 -10.36
C SER A 19 8.94 -2.94 -11.37
N LEU A 20 8.57 -4.15 -10.93
CA LEU A 20 7.91 -5.15 -11.78
C LEU A 20 6.37 -5.05 -11.74
N GLN A 21 5.78 -4.45 -10.71
CA GLN A 21 4.33 -4.36 -10.51
C GLN A 21 3.75 -2.97 -10.84
N TRP A 22 4.57 -1.94 -11.04
CA TRP A 22 4.09 -0.61 -11.41
C TRP A 22 4.33 -0.31 -12.90
N PRO A 23 3.31 -0.41 -13.77
CA PRO A 23 3.43 0.18 -15.09
C PRO A 23 3.27 1.70 -14.98
N LEU A 24 4.21 2.40 -15.61
CA LEU A 24 4.07 3.78 -16.09
C LEU A 24 2.86 3.91 -17.04
N PRO A 25 2.61 5.13 -17.53
CA PRO A 25 1.39 5.91 -17.33
C PRO A 25 0.14 5.33 -18.04
N SER A 26 -1.02 5.82 -17.61
CA SER A 26 -2.34 5.69 -18.24
C SER A 26 -2.30 5.51 -19.76
N GLN A 27 -2.35 4.27 -20.23
CA GLN A 27 -2.78 3.95 -21.58
C GLN A 27 -3.96 3.00 -21.46
N SER A 28 -5.10 3.50 -21.93
CA SER A 28 -6.40 2.88 -21.88
C SER A 28 -6.40 1.48 -22.50
N VAL A 29 -6.32 0.44 -21.68
CA VAL A 29 -6.81 -0.88 -22.08
C VAL A 29 -8.33 -0.79 -22.06
N ARG A 30 -8.90 -0.46 -23.23
CA ARG A 30 -10.33 -0.51 -23.49
C ARG A 30 -10.78 -1.96 -23.28
N GLY A 31 -11.46 -2.23 -22.18
CA GLY A 31 -12.41 -3.34 -22.09
C GLY A 31 -11.96 -4.68 -21.52
N THR A 32 -10.85 -4.78 -20.80
CA THR A 32 -10.58 -5.99 -19.99
C THR A 32 -10.67 -5.64 -18.52
N GLU A 33 -11.67 -6.21 -17.85
CA GLU A 33 -11.78 -6.20 -16.39
C GLU A 33 -10.43 -6.61 -15.79
N GLN A 34 -9.89 -5.80 -14.88
CA GLN A 34 -8.61 -6.12 -14.25
C GLN A 34 -8.74 -7.46 -13.53
N PRO A 35 -7.84 -8.44 -13.76
CA PRO A 35 -7.91 -9.74 -13.11
C PRO A 35 -7.98 -9.56 -11.59
N ARG A 36 -9.02 -10.13 -10.98
CA ARG A 36 -9.16 -10.14 -9.51
C ARG A 36 -8.30 -11.24 -8.92
N LEU A 37 -7.68 -10.95 -7.77
CA LEU A 37 -6.89 -11.95 -7.05
C LEU A 37 -7.81 -13.00 -6.43
N LYS A 38 -7.47 -14.28 -6.64
CA LYS A 38 -8.27 -15.40 -6.13
C LYS A 38 -8.39 -15.35 -4.60
N GLY A 39 -9.62 -15.38 -4.07
CA GLY A 39 -9.92 -15.22 -2.64
C GLY A 39 -10.02 -13.75 -2.16
N MET A 40 -9.86 -12.78 -3.06
CA MET A 40 -9.98 -11.34 -2.80
C MET A 40 -10.85 -10.64 -3.86
N GLU A 41 -11.75 -11.39 -4.51
CA GLU A 41 -12.53 -10.92 -5.65
C GLU A 41 -13.46 -9.74 -5.31
N GLN A 42 -13.84 -9.60 -4.03
CA GLN A 42 -14.60 -8.47 -3.51
C GLN A 42 -13.84 -7.14 -3.51
N PHE A 43 -12.53 -7.15 -3.72
CA PHE A 43 -11.68 -5.96 -3.63
C PHE A 43 -11.18 -5.51 -5.00
N THR A 44 -11.02 -4.20 -5.17
CA THR A 44 -10.37 -3.64 -6.36
C THR A 44 -8.86 -3.89 -6.34
N GLY A 45 -8.20 -3.81 -7.50
CA GLY A 45 -6.73 -3.89 -7.55
C GLY A 45 -6.06 -2.83 -6.67
N GLU A 46 -6.63 -1.62 -6.62
CA GLU A 46 -6.17 -0.54 -5.73
C GLU A 46 -6.33 -0.89 -4.24
N GLN A 47 -7.47 -1.46 -3.86
CA GLN A 47 -7.69 -1.89 -2.47
C GLN A 47 -6.72 -3.00 -2.09
N VAL A 48 -6.49 -3.98 -2.97
CA VAL A 48 -5.51 -5.05 -2.76
C VAL A 48 -4.11 -4.51 -2.60
N PHE A 49 -3.72 -3.53 -3.42
CA PHE A 49 -2.42 -2.85 -3.28
C PHE A 49 -2.22 -2.26 -1.89
N PHE A 50 -3.18 -1.47 -1.39
CA PHE A 50 -3.09 -0.87 -0.06
C PHE A 50 -3.09 -1.90 1.07
N MET A 51 -3.91 -2.96 0.97
CA MET A 51 -3.95 -4.03 1.96
C MET A 51 -2.61 -4.76 2.03
N THR A 52 -2.04 -5.16 0.89
CA THR A 52 -0.74 -5.84 0.84
C THR A 52 0.39 -4.97 1.40
N MET A 53 0.37 -3.67 1.11
CA MET A 53 1.34 -2.72 1.68
C MET A 53 1.17 -2.57 3.21
N CYS A 54 -0.06 -2.56 3.73
CA CYS A 54 -0.25 -2.57 5.19
C CYS A 54 0.22 -3.88 5.81
N LEU A 55 -0.07 -5.02 5.16
CA LEU A 55 0.29 -6.35 5.65
C LEU A 55 1.81 -6.52 5.76
N SER A 56 2.60 -5.95 4.85
CA SER A 56 4.07 -6.00 4.95
C SER A 56 4.63 -5.24 6.16
N LEU A 57 3.84 -4.36 6.77
CA LEU A 57 4.19 -3.62 7.99
C LEU A 57 3.61 -4.26 9.26
N CYS A 58 2.90 -5.38 9.13
CA CYS A 58 2.35 -6.11 10.25
C CYS A 58 3.49 -6.77 11.03
N GLN A 59 3.54 -6.51 12.34
CA GLN A 59 4.47 -7.15 13.27
C GLN A 59 3.64 -7.85 14.34
N GLU A 60 4.10 -9.01 14.84
CA GLU A 60 3.48 -9.63 16.01
C GLU A 60 3.61 -8.68 17.20
N ASP A 61 2.51 -8.50 17.95
CA ASP A 61 2.35 -7.44 18.94
C ASP A 61 3.48 -7.43 19.99
N GLY A 62 4.39 -6.46 19.87
CA GLY A 62 5.23 -5.99 20.97
C GLY A 62 4.46 -4.97 21.83
N PRO A 63 4.79 -4.81 23.11
CA PRO A 63 4.04 -3.91 23.99
C PRO A 63 4.34 -2.45 23.63
N LEU A 64 3.67 -1.86 22.64
CA LEU A 64 3.49 -0.40 22.55
C LEU A 64 2.36 0.00 21.59
N ARG A 65 1.48 0.86 22.10
CA ARG A 65 0.19 1.29 21.55
C ARG A 65 0.29 2.38 20.47
N SER A 66 1.24 2.29 19.55
CA SER A 66 1.29 3.19 18.39
C SER A 66 0.26 2.76 17.34
N SER A 67 -0.45 3.72 16.73
CA SER A 67 -1.21 3.45 15.50
C SER A 67 -0.33 2.66 14.54
N PRO A 68 -0.82 1.57 13.91
CA PRO A 68 -0.01 0.82 12.97
C PRO A 68 0.64 1.79 11.97
N PRO A 69 1.94 1.66 11.68
CA PRO A 69 2.66 2.58 10.78
C PRO A 69 1.92 2.76 9.44
N CYS A 70 1.18 1.73 9.00
CA CYS A 70 0.30 1.82 7.85
C CYS A 70 -0.75 2.95 7.97
N ASN A 71 -1.54 2.98 9.05
CA ASN A 71 -2.64 3.92 9.20
C ASN A 71 -2.17 5.38 9.19
N ALA A 72 -0.98 5.64 9.75
CA ALA A 72 -0.36 6.96 9.72
C ALA A 72 -0.01 7.42 8.29
N ALA A 73 0.49 6.50 7.46
CA ALA A 73 0.78 6.78 6.05
C ALA A 73 -0.52 6.96 5.25
N VAL A 74 -1.41 5.96 5.26
CA VAL A 74 -2.55 5.93 4.33
C VAL A 74 -3.62 6.99 4.63
N ARG A 75 -3.77 7.44 5.89
CA ARG A 75 -4.72 8.53 6.22
C ARG A 75 -4.37 9.87 5.57
N ASN A 76 -3.10 10.08 5.27
CA ASN A 76 -2.58 11.28 4.64
C ASN A 76 -2.57 11.19 3.11
N PHE A 77 -2.90 10.03 2.54
CA PHE A 77 -2.86 9.79 1.10
C PHE A 77 -4.26 9.84 0.50
N ALA A 78 -4.53 10.83 -0.36
CA ALA A 78 -5.87 11.01 -0.95
C ALA A 78 -6.34 9.80 -1.79
N PRO A 79 -5.49 9.13 -2.60
CA PRO A 79 -5.90 7.95 -3.35
C PRO A 79 -6.41 6.80 -2.48
N PHE A 80 -5.88 6.62 -1.26
CA PHE A 80 -6.41 5.65 -0.31
C PHE A 80 -7.87 5.96 0.06
N ALA A 81 -8.16 7.22 0.40
CA ALA A 81 -9.51 7.63 0.75
C ALA A 81 -10.48 7.43 -0.42
N THR A 82 -10.04 7.64 -1.66
CA THR A 82 -10.82 7.36 -2.87
C THR A 82 -11.08 5.86 -3.05
N ALA A 83 -10.02 5.03 -2.97
CA ALA A 83 -10.12 3.58 -3.18
C ALA A 83 -11.05 2.88 -2.18
N PHE A 84 -11.12 3.38 -0.94
CA PHE A 84 -11.99 2.84 0.12
C PHE A 84 -13.26 3.67 0.35
N ASN A 85 -13.53 4.66 -0.50
CA ASN A 85 -14.68 5.57 -0.39
C ASN A 85 -14.85 6.16 1.03
N CYS A 86 -13.75 6.60 1.63
CA CYS A 86 -13.72 7.12 3.00
C CYS A 86 -14.42 8.47 3.08
N SER A 87 -15.43 8.57 3.95
CA SER A 87 -16.14 9.83 4.24
C SER A 87 -15.18 10.92 4.69
N ARG A 88 -15.41 12.17 4.26
CA ARG A 88 -14.61 13.33 4.67
C ARG A 88 -14.69 13.52 6.18
N ARG A 89 -13.55 13.82 6.83
CA ARG A 89 -13.39 13.93 8.30
C ARG A 89 -13.49 12.61 9.08
N SER A 90 -13.54 11.46 8.40
CA SER A 90 -13.34 10.17 9.07
C SER A 90 -11.90 10.03 9.58
N ALA A 91 -11.65 9.06 10.47
CA ALA A 91 -10.33 8.81 11.04
C ALA A 91 -9.24 8.61 9.95
N MET A 92 -9.60 7.91 8.87
CA MET A 92 -8.74 7.59 7.72
C MET A 92 -8.82 8.61 6.58
N ASN A 93 -9.69 9.62 6.67
CA ASN A 93 -9.75 10.74 5.72
C ASN A 93 -9.94 12.08 6.45
N PRO A 94 -8.94 12.52 7.25
CA PRO A 94 -9.00 13.78 7.96
C PRO A 94 -9.03 14.97 6.97
N ALA A 95 -9.64 16.08 7.40
CA ALA A 95 -9.71 17.29 6.59
C ALA A 95 -8.34 17.94 6.34
N LYS A 96 -7.43 17.83 7.31
CA LYS A 96 -6.02 18.26 7.18
C LYS A 96 -5.16 17.03 7.03
N LYS A 97 -4.35 16.99 5.97
CA LYS A 97 -3.39 15.92 5.67
C LYS A 97 -1.98 16.47 5.77
N CYS A 98 -1.07 15.65 6.28
CA CYS A 98 0.36 15.93 6.23
C CYS A 98 0.84 15.82 4.77
N HIS A 99 1.64 16.77 4.31
CA HIS A 99 2.30 16.72 3.00
C HIS A 99 3.80 16.61 3.23
N LEU A 100 4.44 15.64 2.57
CA LEU A 100 5.90 15.43 2.65
C LEU A 100 6.69 16.66 2.15
N LEU A 101 6.08 17.51 1.33
CA LEU A 101 6.71 18.68 0.71
C LEU A 101 6.29 20.04 1.31
N ALA A 102 5.41 20.07 2.32
CA ALA A 102 4.89 21.33 2.87
C ALA A 102 5.81 21.97 3.94
N GLY A 103 7.12 21.86 3.75
CA GLY A 103 8.15 22.34 4.69
C GLY A 103 9.48 22.68 4.03
N GLN A 104 9.47 23.08 2.75
CA GLN A 104 10.57 23.80 2.09
C GLN A 104 10.09 25.20 1.73
#